data_AF-A0A1H6QGR5-F1
#
_entry.id   AF-A0A1H6QGR5-F1
#
_cell.length_a   1.000
_cell.length_b   1.000
_cell.length_c   1.000
_cell.angle_alpha   90.00
_cell.angle_beta   90.00
_cell.angle_gamma   90.00
#
_symmetry.space_group_name_H-M   'P 1'
#
loop_
_entity.id
_entity.type
_entity.pdbx_description
1 polymer ?
#
loop_
_entity_poly.entity_id
_entity_poly.type
_entity_poly.pdbx_seq_one_letter_code
_entity_poly.pdbx_strand_id
1 'polypeptide(L)'
;MSTNKLKINLLGEAWNIKQMVFSNELLHTFEEVAARMKQPLTDALIDPFFYHYLKNKTIQSIDDLQGNSVEGLINSPKNQIEIWYKNKKIKKLKINDLKEELLLFPLYNTTIQKSNINLENGIYIEQKEIGLIGSFEIHTDNFIIDELEFQLLQTNEQTILEKLVYKNQVLVCKRKDSLITFQNCFEI
;
A
#
# COMPACT_ATOMS: atom_id res chain seq x y z
N MET A 1 -6.17 0.84 34.22
CA MET A 1 -7.30 1.06 33.29
C MET A 1 -7.23 -0.01 32.22
N SER A 2 -8.36 -0.61 31.81
CA SER A 2 -8.35 -1.66 30.78
C SER A 2 -8.35 -1.01 29.40
N THR A 3 -7.22 -1.10 28.71
CA THR A 3 -7.11 -0.61 27.33
C THR A 3 -7.93 -1.49 26.40
N ASN A 4 -8.74 -0.88 25.54
CA ASN A 4 -9.59 -1.60 24.60
C ASN A 4 -8.94 -1.66 23.22
N LYS A 5 -9.19 -2.76 22.50
CA LYS A 5 -8.69 -2.92 21.14
C LYS A 5 -9.49 -2.06 20.16
N LEU A 6 -8.80 -1.17 19.45
CA LEU A 6 -9.25 -0.55 18.21
C LEU A 6 -8.62 -1.33 17.05
N LYS A 7 -9.45 -1.72 16.09
CA LYS A 7 -9.02 -2.40 14.87
C LYS A 7 -9.62 -1.71 13.66
N ILE A 8 -8.78 -1.42 12.67
CA ILE A 8 -9.22 -0.85 11.39
C ILE A 8 -8.83 -1.82 10.29
N ASN A 9 -9.79 -2.23 9.46
CA ASN A 9 -9.54 -3.05 8.29
C ASN A 9 -9.79 -2.25 7.03
N LEU A 10 -8.85 -2.31 6.10
CA LEU A 10 -8.96 -1.81 4.74
C LEU A 10 -9.19 -3.00 3.82
N LEU A 11 -10.36 -3.06 3.19
CA LEU A 11 -10.73 -4.12 2.25
C LEU A 11 -11.05 -3.52 0.89
N GLY A 12 -10.74 -4.25 -0.18
CA GLY A 12 -11.03 -3.82 -1.55
C GLY A 12 -9.81 -4.01 -2.44
N GLU A 13 -9.55 -3.01 -3.28
CA GLU A 13 -8.42 -3.02 -4.21
C GLU A 13 -7.34 -2.05 -3.74
N ALA A 14 -6.08 -2.44 -3.84
CA ALA A 14 -4.93 -1.59 -3.56
C ALA A 14 -4.12 -1.34 -4.82
N TRP A 15 -3.43 -0.21 -4.82
CA TRP A 15 -2.41 0.11 -5.79
C TRP A 15 -1.10 0.36 -5.06
N ASN A 16 -0.01 -0.14 -5.62
CA ASN A 16 1.34 0.04 -5.13
C ASN A 16 2.23 0.38 -6.32
N ILE A 17 3.04 1.42 -6.16
CA ILE A 17 4.19 1.67 -7.02
C ILE A 17 5.44 1.71 -6.17
N LYS A 18 6.44 0.91 -6.53
CA LYS A 18 7.70 0.76 -5.80
C LYS A 18 8.88 1.04 -6.73
N GLN A 19 9.65 2.08 -6.41
CA GLN A 19 10.94 2.33 -7.04
C GLN A 19 11.98 1.42 -6.38
N MET A 20 12.61 0.56 -7.17
CA MET A 20 13.65 -0.33 -6.65
C MET A 20 14.97 0.41 -6.48
N VAL A 21 15.68 0.09 -5.40
CA VAL A 21 17.01 0.61 -5.11
C VAL A 21 17.99 -0.56 -5.16
N PHE A 22 18.93 -0.49 -6.10
CA PHE A 22 19.96 -1.50 -6.29
C PHE A 22 21.34 -0.97 -5.92
N SER A 23 22.18 -1.82 -5.32
CA SER A 23 23.62 -1.61 -5.39
C SER A 23 24.11 -2.01 -6.78
N ASN A 24 25.22 -1.42 -7.24
CA ASN A 24 25.80 -1.75 -8.55
C ASN A 24 26.11 -3.25 -8.69
N GLU A 25 26.57 -3.89 -7.61
CA GLU A 25 26.85 -5.34 -7.58
C GLU A 25 25.58 -6.18 -7.75
N LEU A 26 24.48 -5.76 -7.09
CA LEU A 26 23.20 -6.45 -7.18
C LEU A 26 22.60 -6.31 -8.57
N LEU A 27 22.64 -5.10 -9.15
CA LEU A 27 22.14 -4.83 -10.48
C LEU A 27 22.86 -5.67 -11.55
N HIS A 28 24.20 -5.72 -11.51
CA HIS A 28 24.98 -6.54 -12.42
C HIS A 28 24.61 -8.03 -12.31
N THR A 29 24.44 -8.54 -11.09
CA THR A 29 24.00 -9.93 -10.87
C THR A 29 22.62 -10.19 -11.48
N PHE A 30 21.71 -9.21 -11.37
CA PHE A 30 20.36 -9.32 -11.90
C PHE A 30 20.35 -9.29 -13.44
N GLU A 31 21.17 -8.44 -14.04
CA GLU A 31 21.37 -8.37 -15.49
C GLU A 31 21.94 -9.69 -16.04
N GLU A 32 22.91 -10.31 -15.35
CA GLU A 32 23.43 -11.63 -15.73
C GLU A 32 22.34 -12.71 -15.69
N VAL A 33 21.46 -12.67 -14.68
CA VAL A 33 20.33 -13.61 -14.58
C VAL A 33 19.33 -13.39 -15.72
N ALA A 34 18.95 -12.13 -15.97
CA ALA A 34 18.04 -11.76 -17.05
C ALA A 34 18.60 -12.16 -18.44
N ALA A 35 19.90 -11.96 -18.66
CA ALA A 35 20.58 -12.37 -19.88
C ALA A 35 20.54 -13.90 -20.09
N ARG A 36 20.71 -14.70 -19.02
CA ARG A 36 20.55 -16.17 -19.08
C ARG A 36 19.12 -16.58 -19.41
N MET A 37 18.13 -15.82 -18.93
CA MET A 37 16.72 -16.00 -19.24
C MET A 37 16.35 -15.47 -20.64
N LYS A 38 17.25 -14.75 -21.31
CA LYS A 38 17.04 -14.08 -22.61
C LYS A 38 15.88 -13.09 -22.57
N GLN A 39 15.73 -12.38 -21.46
CA GLN A 39 14.69 -11.38 -21.25
C GLN A 39 15.32 -10.05 -20.83
N PRO A 40 14.67 -8.91 -21.12
CA PRO A 40 14.97 -7.64 -20.47
C PRO A 40 14.88 -7.78 -18.94
N LEU A 41 15.66 -6.97 -18.21
CA LEU A 41 15.67 -7.01 -16.75
C LEU A 41 14.28 -6.77 -16.15
N THR A 42 13.51 -5.83 -16.71
CA THR A 42 12.15 -5.51 -16.26
C THR A 42 11.21 -6.71 -16.33
N ASP A 43 11.26 -7.46 -17.43
CA ASP A 43 10.43 -8.66 -17.62
C ASP A 43 10.90 -9.81 -16.74
N ALA A 44 12.22 -9.96 -16.59
CA ALA A 44 12.80 -10.99 -15.74
C ALA A 44 12.43 -10.78 -14.26
N LEU A 45 12.42 -9.54 -13.75
CA LEU A 45 12.14 -9.25 -12.34
C LEU A 45 10.72 -9.65 -11.90
N ILE A 46 9.76 -9.66 -12.81
CA ILE A 46 8.38 -10.08 -12.54
C ILE A 46 8.14 -11.56 -12.80
N ASP A 47 9.11 -12.28 -13.38
CA ASP A 47 9.04 -13.72 -13.60
C ASP A 47 9.34 -14.47 -12.28
N PRO A 48 8.43 -15.32 -11.78
CA PRO A 48 8.66 -16.11 -10.57
C PRO A 48 9.92 -16.99 -10.61
N PHE A 49 10.35 -17.44 -11.79
CA PHE A 49 11.55 -18.26 -11.95
C PHE A 49 12.85 -17.46 -11.85
N PHE A 50 12.82 -16.14 -12.00
CA PHE A 50 14.01 -15.30 -11.86
C PHE A 50 14.70 -15.50 -10.50
N TYR A 51 13.93 -15.46 -9.42
CA TYR A 51 14.45 -15.62 -8.06
C TYR A 51 14.98 -17.03 -7.79
N HIS A 52 14.40 -18.04 -8.46
CA HIS A 52 14.95 -19.38 -8.45
C HIS A 52 16.34 -19.44 -9.13
N TYR A 53 16.53 -18.75 -10.26
CA TYR A 53 17.81 -18.67 -10.96
C TYR A 53 18.83 -17.75 -10.29
N LEU A 54 18.37 -16.76 -9.53
CA LEU A 54 19.19 -15.86 -8.73
C LEU A 54 19.90 -16.63 -7.60
N LYS A 55 19.28 -17.69 -7.04
CA LYS A 55 19.82 -18.54 -5.97
C LYS A 55 20.29 -17.75 -4.74
N ASN A 56 19.74 -16.56 -4.52
CA ASN A 56 20.03 -15.76 -3.35
C ASN A 56 19.13 -16.20 -2.20
N LYS A 57 19.68 -16.41 -1.00
CA LYS A 57 18.89 -16.81 0.17
C LYS A 57 18.05 -15.69 0.75
N THR A 58 18.47 -14.44 0.59
CA THR A 58 17.82 -13.26 1.18
C THR A 58 16.81 -12.61 0.24
N ILE A 59 16.88 -12.88 -1.06
CA ILE A 59 15.97 -12.33 -2.07
C ILE A 59 15.30 -13.51 -2.78
N GLN A 60 14.11 -13.88 -2.33
CA GLN A 60 13.29 -14.98 -2.86
C GLN A 60 12.13 -14.49 -3.71
N SER A 61 11.74 -13.22 -3.56
CA SER A 61 10.70 -12.61 -4.38
C SER A 61 10.97 -11.13 -4.63
N ILE A 62 10.11 -10.55 -5.44
CA ILE A 62 10.08 -9.12 -5.75
C ILE A 62 9.80 -8.25 -4.51
N ASP A 63 9.09 -8.82 -3.53
CA ASP A 63 8.74 -8.12 -2.30
C ASP A 63 9.96 -7.91 -1.40
N ASP A 64 10.95 -8.81 -1.50
CA ASP A 64 12.21 -8.75 -0.73
C ASP A 64 13.15 -7.63 -1.22
N LEU A 65 12.90 -7.06 -2.41
CA LEU A 65 13.72 -5.98 -2.96
C LEU A 65 13.53 -4.69 -2.15
N GLN A 66 14.61 -3.94 -1.94
CA GLN A 66 14.52 -2.65 -1.26
C GLN A 66 14.00 -1.57 -2.22
N GLY A 67 13.26 -0.61 -1.69
CA GLY A 67 12.71 0.45 -2.51
C GLY A 67 11.85 1.44 -1.75
N ASN A 68 11.58 2.56 -2.39
CA ASN A 68 10.60 3.54 -1.94
C ASN A 68 9.25 3.19 -2.56
N SER A 69 8.23 2.98 -1.73
CA SER A 69 6.90 2.60 -2.20
C SER A 69 5.84 3.63 -1.83
N VAL A 70 4.92 3.86 -2.75
CA VAL A 70 3.65 4.53 -2.51
C VAL A 70 2.56 3.47 -2.66
N GLU A 71 1.84 3.20 -1.58
CA GLU A 71 0.77 2.20 -1.56
C GLU A 71 -0.47 2.71 -0.85
N GLY A 72 -1.64 2.16 -1.20
CA GLY A 72 -2.87 2.49 -0.51
C GLY A 72 -4.11 1.82 -1.07
N LEU A 73 -5.20 1.89 -0.31
CA LEU A 73 -6.52 1.40 -0.73
C LEU A 73 -7.09 2.34 -1.80
N ILE A 74 -7.42 1.82 -2.97
CA ILE A 74 -7.99 2.58 -4.09
C ILE A 74 -9.42 3.00 -3.76
N ASN A 75 -9.80 4.20 -4.21
CA ASN A 75 -11.20 4.63 -4.24
C ASN A 75 -12.00 3.92 -5.36
N SER A 76 -12.20 2.61 -5.23
CA SER A 76 -13.04 1.81 -6.14
C SER A 76 -14.38 1.44 -5.49
N PRO A 77 -15.40 1.00 -6.26
CA PRO A 77 -16.68 0.58 -5.70
C PRO A 77 -16.60 -0.58 -4.69
N LYS A 78 -15.51 -1.35 -4.73
CA LYS A 78 -15.23 -2.49 -3.85
C LYS A 78 -14.58 -2.08 -2.53
N ASN A 79 -14.18 -0.81 -2.38
CA ASN A 79 -13.48 -0.36 -1.19
C ASN A 79 -14.37 -0.36 0.05
N GLN A 80 -13.75 -0.68 1.18
CA GLN A 80 -14.41 -0.70 2.46
C GLN A 80 -13.40 -0.49 3.59
N ILE A 81 -13.70 0.48 4.44
CA ILE A 81 -12.95 0.77 5.68
C ILE A 81 -13.86 0.33 6.84
N GLU A 82 -13.42 -0.66 7.60
CA GLU A 82 -14.15 -1.12 8.79
C GLU A 82 -13.44 -0.66 10.06
N ILE A 83 -14.16 0.03 10.94
CA ILE A 83 -13.65 0.42 12.26
C ILE A 83 -14.34 -0.44 13.31
N TRP A 84 -13.53 -1.13 14.10
CA TRP A 84 -13.93 -2.04 15.16
C TRP A 84 -13.38 -1.54 16.49
N TYR A 85 -14.23 -1.40 17.49
CA TYR A 85 -13.83 -1.02 18.83
C TYR A 85 -14.51 -1.94 19.85
N LYS A 86 -13.74 -2.43 20.84
CA LYS A 86 -14.25 -3.42 21.82
C LYS A 86 -14.88 -4.65 21.14
N ASN A 87 -14.22 -5.14 20.08
CA ASN A 87 -14.66 -6.27 19.24
C ASN A 87 -16.04 -6.09 18.57
N LYS A 88 -16.56 -4.85 18.51
CA LYS A 88 -17.79 -4.52 17.79
C LYS A 88 -17.46 -3.61 16.62
N LYS A 89 -18.03 -3.90 15.46
CA LYS A 89 -17.96 -3.01 14.30
C LYS A 89 -18.79 -1.76 14.62
N ILE A 90 -18.14 -0.61 14.69
CA ILE A 90 -18.79 0.66 15.02
C ILE A 90 -19.03 1.53 13.78
N LYS A 91 -18.20 1.37 12.74
CA LYS A 91 -18.35 2.08 11.47
C LYS A 91 -17.92 1.22 10.29
N LYS A 92 -18.54 1.48 9.15
CA LYS A 92 -18.18 0.99 7.83
C LYS A 92 -18.26 2.18 6.89
N LEU A 93 -17.14 2.51 6.25
CA LEU A 93 -16.98 3.69 5.39
C LEU A 93 -16.45 3.28 4.02
N LYS A 94 -16.70 4.11 3.02
CA LYS A 94 -16.00 4.14 1.73
C LYS A 94 -15.07 5.36 1.68
N ILE A 95 -14.07 5.36 0.81
CA ILE A 95 -13.21 6.55 0.63
C ILE A 95 -14.04 7.78 0.19
N ASN A 96 -15.10 7.59 -0.59
CA ASN A 96 -16.01 8.69 -0.94
C ASN A 96 -16.70 9.32 0.28
N ASP A 97 -16.88 8.60 1.38
CA ASP A 97 -17.45 9.17 2.62
C ASP A 97 -16.45 10.09 3.35
N LEU A 98 -15.16 10.02 2.98
CA LEU A 98 -14.08 10.87 3.50
C LEU A 98 -13.91 12.15 2.65
N LYS A 99 -14.48 12.20 1.44
CA LYS A 99 -14.39 13.36 0.56
C LYS A 99 -15.49 14.36 0.88
N GLU A 100 -15.11 15.63 0.99
CA GLU A 100 -16.02 16.72 1.39
C GLU A 100 -16.81 17.34 0.23
N GLU A 101 -16.56 16.93 -1.01
CA GLU A 101 -17.03 17.62 -2.23
C GLU A 101 -18.56 17.83 -2.30
N LEU A 102 -19.34 17.04 -1.58
CA LEU A 102 -20.82 17.12 -1.54
C LEU A 102 -21.39 17.44 -0.15
N LEU A 103 -20.55 17.78 0.82
CA LEU A 103 -20.93 17.97 2.22
C LEU A 103 -20.74 19.43 2.66
N LEU A 104 -21.62 19.92 3.53
CA LEU A 104 -21.52 21.27 4.10
C LEU A 104 -20.43 21.39 5.18
N PHE A 105 -19.99 20.25 5.73
CA PHE A 105 -18.94 20.17 6.75
C PHE A 105 -18.23 18.81 6.67
N PRO A 106 -16.96 18.72 7.08
CA PRO A 106 -16.23 17.47 7.16
C PRO A 106 -16.88 16.51 8.15
N LEU A 107 -17.08 15.24 7.76
CA LEU A 107 -17.58 14.19 8.66
C LEU A 107 -16.46 13.46 9.40
N TYR A 108 -15.25 13.47 8.84
CA TYR A 108 -14.09 12.77 9.36
C TYR A 108 -12.86 13.64 9.17
N ASN A 109 -11.91 13.54 10.11
CA ASN A 109 -10.62 14.19 9.98
C ASN A 109 -9.86 13.58 8.80
N THR A 110 -9.77 14.32 7.70
CA THR A 110 -9.21 13.83 6.43
C THR A 110 -8.23 14.86 5.87
N THR A 111 -7.01 14.41 5.56
CA THR A 111 -6.01 15.21 4.87
C THR A 111 -5.88 14.69 3.45
N ILE A 112 -6.01 15.57 2.44
CA ILE A 112 -5.83 15.21 1.04
C ILE A 112 -4.54 15.86 0.52
N GLN A 113 -3.56 15.02 0.19
CA GLN A 113 -2.34 15.46 -0.47
C GLN A 113 -2.50 15.25 -1.98
N LYS A 114 -2.37 16.33 -2.75
CA LYS A 114 -2.32 16.26 -4.21
C LYS A 114 -0.87 16.11 -4.64
N SER A 115 -0.56 15.04 -5.35
CA SER A 115 0.78 14.81 -5.88
C SER A 115 0.71 14.41 -7.33
N ASN A 116 1.47 15.11 -8.16
CA ASN A 116 1.87 14.56 -9.45
C ASN A 116 3.01 13.59 -9.15
N ILE A 117 2.77 12.31 -9.36
CA ILE A 117 3.82 11.30 -9.25
C ILE A 117 4.77 11.54 -10.43
N ASN A 118 5.75 12.42 -10.23
CA ASN A 118 6.88 12.60 -11.11
C ASN A 118 7.89 11.51 -10.75
N LEU A 119 7.91 10.44 -11.54
CA LEU A 119 8.87 9.36 -11.38
C LEU A 119 10.25 9.88 -11.79
N GLU A 120 11.24 9.67 -10.93
CA GLU A 120 12.65 9.87 -11.27
C GLU A 120 13.14 8.71 -12.13
N ASN A 121 14.34 8.82 -12.70
CA ASN A 121 14.91 7.71 -13.47
C ASN A 121 15.13 6.48 -12.57
N GLY A 122 14.80 5.31 -13.10
CA GLY A 122 14.99 4.05 -12.38
C GLY A 122 13.94 3.00 -12.71
N ILE A 123 14.06 1.85 -12.04
CA ILE A 123 13.19 0.70 -12.28
C ILE A 123 12.06 0.68 -11.25
N TYR A 124 10.83 0.60 -11.75
CA TYR A 124 9.60 0.63 -10.97
C TYR A 124 8.83 -0.66 -11.14
N ILE A 125 8.16 -1.06 -10.05
CA ILE A 125 7.13 -2.11 -10.08
C ILE A 125 5.81 -1.47 -9.71
N GLU A 126 4.83 -1.66 -10.58
CA GLU A 126 3.44 -1.34 -10.33
C GLU A 126 2.67 -2.63 -10.03
N GLN A 127 1.91 -2.64 -8.95
CA GLN A 127 1.07 -3.76 -8.56
C GLN A 127 -0.34 -3.28 -8.24
N LYS A 128 -1.33 -4.12 -8.57
CA LYS A 128 -2.69 -4.00 -8.03
C LYS A 128 -3.07 -5.28 -7.31
N GLU A 129 -3.63 -5.12 -6.14
CA GLU A 129 -4.04 -6.24 -5.29
C GLU A 129 -5.51 -6.14 -4.92
N ILE A 130 -6.12 -7.27 -4.56
CA ILE A 130 -7.49 -7.33 -4.03
C ILE A 130 -7.55 -8.19 -2.76
N GLY A 131 -8.30 -7.75 -1.76
CA GLY A 131 -8.52 -8.49 -0.52
C GLY A 131 -8.49 -7.61 0.72
N LEU A 132 -7.91 -8.11 1.81
CA LEU A 132 -7.59 -7.35 3.01
C LEU A 132 -6.26 -6.64 2.80
N ILE A 133 -6.34 -5.40 2.34
CA ILE A 133 -5.20 -4.54 2.02
C ILE A 133 -4.41 -4.15 3.27
N GLY A 134 -5.09 -4.02 4.41
CA GLY A 134 -4.41 -3.79 5.67
C GLY A 134 -5.31 -3.95 6.88
N SER A 135 -4.74 -4.50 7.95
CA SER A 135 -5.37 -4.59 9.25
C SER A 135 -4.48 -3.90 10.29
N PHE A 136 -5.01 -2.87 10.92
CA PHE A 136 -4.33 -2.02 11.88
C PHE A 136 -4.93 -2.26 13.26
N GLU A 137 -4.09 -2.44 14.27
CA GLU A 137 -4.54 -2.75 15.63
C GLU A 137 -3.75 -1.95 16.66
N ILE A 138 -4.46 -1.22 17.52
CA ILE A 138 -3.89 -0.50 18.67
C ILE A 138 -4.77 -0.68 19.91
N HIS A 139 -4.19 -0.42 21.07
CA HIS A 139 -4.91 -0.42 22.34
C HIS A 139 -5.11 1.04 22.78
N THR A 140 -6.36 1.42 23.06
CA THR A 140 -6.71 2.76 23.55
C THR A 140 -7.79 2.64 24.63
N ASP A 141 -7.72 3.47 25.67
CA ASP A 141 -8.72 3.45 26.76
C ASP A 141 -10.08 3.94 26.27
N ASN A 142 -10.07 5.03 25.50
CA ASN A 142 -11.23 5.65 24.88
C ASN A 142 -10.92 5.98 23.43
N PHE A 143 -11.67 5.36 22.51
CA PHE A 143 -11.62 5.69 21.10
C PHE A 143 -12.46 6.93 20.81
N ILE A 144 -11.85 7.93 20.18
CA ILE A 144 -12.49 9.16 19.71
C ILE A 144 -12.26 9.21 18.20
N ILE A 145 -13.33 9.17 17.41
CA ILE A 145 -13.20 9.08 15.94
C ILE A 145 -12.58 10.33 15.33
N ASP A 146 -12.76 11.50 15.94
CA ASP A 146 -12.21 12.77 15.44
C ASP A 146 -10.67 12.83 15.54
N GLU A 147 -10.08 12.01 16.42
CA GLU A 147 -8.62 11.85 16.54
C GLU A 147 -8.05 10.84 15.53
N LEU A 148 -8.91 10.17 14.74
CA LEU A 148 -8.51 9.29 13.64
C LEU A 148 -8.48 10.10 12.35
N GLU A 149 -7.28 10.35 11.85
CA GLU A 149 -7.04 11.04 10.59
C GLU A 149 -6.84 10.02 9.44
N PHE A 150 -7.54 10.29 8.34
CA PHE A 150 -7.39 9.58 7.07
C PHE A 150 -6.54 10.42 6.12
N GLN A 151 -5.38 9.91 5.72
CA GLN A 151 -4.49 10.60 4.77
C GLN A 151 -4.68 10.02 3.38
N LEU A 152 -5.33 10.79 2.51
CA LEU A 152 -5.56 10.45 1.12
C LEU A 152 -4.45 11.05 0.25
N LEU A 153 -3.97 10.25 -0.70
CA LEU A 153 -3.12 10.70 -1.79
C LEU A 153 -3.97 10.76 -3.06
N GLN A 154 -4.07 11.94 -3.65
CA GLN A 154 -4.74 12.17 -4.93
C GLN A 154 -3.70 12.37 -6.02
N THR A 155 -3.68 11.44 -6.98
CA THR A 155 -2.89 11.51 -8.21
C THR A 155 -3.78 11.94 -9.38
N ASN A 156 -3.20 12.12 -10.56
CA ASN A 156 -3.96 12.43 -11.78
C ASN A 156 -4.88 11.28 -12.20
N GLU A 157 -4.56 10.05 -11.81
CA GLU A 157 -5.26 8.83 -12.24
C GLU A 157 -6.27 8.35 -11.21
N GLN A 158 -5.97 8.51 -9.91
CA GLN A 158 -6.79 7.92 -8.84
C GLN A 158 -6.59 8.61 -7.49
N THR A 159 -7.45 8.24 -6.54
CA THR A 159 -7.30 8.58 -5.11
C THR A 159 -7.07 7.29 -4.34
N ILE A 160 -6.05 7.27 -3.48
CA ILE A 160 -5.79 6.17 -2.56
C ILE A 160 -5.81 6.65 -1.11
N LEU A 161 -6.23 5.78 -0.18
CA LEU A 161 -6.00 5.95 1.25
C LEU A 161 -4.62 5.38 1.58
N GLU A 162 -3.67 6.27 1.82
CA GLU A 162 -2.25 5.95 1.98
C GLU A 162 -1.94 5.65 3.46
N LYS A 163 -2.39 6.50 4.38
CA LYS A 163 -2.05 6.38 5.81
C LYS A 163 -3.25 6.60 6.71
N LEU A 164 -3.19 5.96 7.87
CA LEU A 164 -4.07 6.19 9.00
C LEU A 164 -3.24 6.70 10.16
N VAL A 165 -3.67 7.81 10.77
CA VAL A 165 -3.00 8.40 11.93
C VAL A 165 -4.01 8.47 13.07
N TYR A 166 -3.63 8.00 14.26
CA TYR A 166 -4.47 8.12 15.46
C TYR A 166 -3.67 8.73 16.59
N LYS A 167 -4.17 9.81 17.20
CA LYS A 167 -3.44 10.55 18.26
C LYS A 167 -2.00 10.89 17.86
N ASN A 168 -1.82 11.42 16.64
CA ASN A 168 -0.53 11.76 16.04
C ASN A 168 0.45 10.59 15.87
N GLN A 169 -0.04 9.34 15.92
CA GLN A 169 0.76 8.15 15.66
C GLN A 169 0.29 7.46 14.39
N VAL A 170 1.22 7.26 13.45
CA VAL A 170 0.95 6.48 12.23
C VAL A 170 0.64 5.04 12.63
N LEU A 171 -0.50 4.54 12.18
CA LEU A 171 -0.89 3.17 12.43
C LEU A 171 -0.07 2.23 11.56
N VAL A 172 0.58 1.26 12.19
CA VAL A 172 1.35 0.23 11.49
C VAL A 172 0.44 -0.92 11.10
N CYS A 173 0.47 -1.29 9.82
CA CYS A 173 -0.26 -2.45 9.32
C CYS A 173 0.29 -3.73 9.97
N LYS A 174 -0.59 -4.52 10.60
CA LYS A 174 -0.24 -5.77 11.31
C LYS A 174 -0.43 -7.01 10.45
N ARG A 175 -1.35 -6.95 9.49
CA ARG A 175 -1.69 -8.07 8.62
C ARG A 175 -2.19 -7.56 7.28
N LYS A 176 -1.71 -8.20 6.21
CA LYS A 176 -2.28 -8.15 4.86
C LYS A 176 -2.73 -9.57 4.48
N ASP A 177 -3.78 -9.66 3.69
CA ASP A 177 -4.31 -10.92 3.16
C ASP A 177 -4.97 -10.58 1.81
N SER A 178 -4.11 -10.38 0.83
CA SER A 178 -4.45 -9.85 -0.50
C SER A 178 -3.84 -10.74 -1.60
N LEU A 179 -4.43 -10.65 -2.79
CA LEU A 179 -3.97 -11.34 -3.99
C LEU A 179 -3.53 -10.30 -5.02
N ILE A 180 -2.34 -10.46 -5.58
CA ILE A 180 -1.87 -9.68 -6.73
C ILE A 180 -2.73 -10.05 -7.94
N THR A 181 -3.33 -9.04 -8.56
CA THR A 181 -4.21 -9.15 -9.75
C THR A 181 -3.58 -8.55 -10.99
N PHE A 182 -2.59 -7.69 -10.81
CA PHE A 182 -1.83 -7.05 -11.86
C PHE A 182 -0.43 -6.76 -11.33
N GLN A 183 0.57 -6.97 -12.17
CA GLN A 183 1.95 -6.62 -11.90
C GLN A 183 2.61 -6.20 -13.21
N ASN A 184 3.33 -5.09 -13.17
CA ASN A 184 4.10 -4.59 -14.29
C ASN A 184 5.43 -4.03 -13.75
N CYS A 185 6.51 -4.22 -14.50
CA CYS A 185 7.80 -3.63 -14.17
C CYS A 185 8.28 -2.83 -15.38
N PHE A 186 8.76 -1.62 -15.14
CA PHE A 186 9.17 -0.69 -16.19
C PHE A 186 10.33 0.17 -15.71
N GLU A 187 11.05 0.76 -16.67
CA GLU A 187 12.14 1.69 -16.43
C GLU A 187 11.77 3.06 -16.98
N ILE A 188 12.10 4.11 -16.22
CA ILE A 188 11.97 5.52 -16.62
C ILE A 188 13.34 6.11 -16.91
#